data_AF-A0A2M9Z6Q5-F1
#
_entry.id   AF-A0A2M9Z6Q5-F1
#
_cell.length_a   1.000
_cell.length_b   1.000
_cell.length_c   1.000
_cell.angle_alpha   90.00
_cell.angle_beta   90.00
_cell.angle_gamma   90.00
#
_symmetry.space_group_name_H-M   'P 1'
#
loop_
_entity.id
_entity.type
_entity.pdbx_description
1 polymer ?
#
loop_
_entity_poly.entity_id
_entity_poly.type
_entity_poly.pdbx_seq_one_letter_code
_entity_poly.pdbx_strand_id
1 'polypeptide(L)'
;MLAHSQNVDNPWSLGVIVQNYSLTKINNQVSVILITKLVYLLNMDEALFERYKRKSPPFDGEVIHTINQIPFDALCICLQLILNNLSLLGNIRMLADWHEHDGYVSISDKIDKTNLLTLISSNQSIYESRDGDDLVRRGIYTDEFRFYLRYYITTNEENEQVCGDFDLSMDNNSIDKMIELLKAIDIPIRRSNALEYFDQRYAG
;
A
#
# COMPACT_ATOMS: atom_id res chain seq x y z
N MET A 1 23.04 49.19 0.74
CA MET A 1 23.14 47.73 0.52
C MET A 1 21.73 47.16 0.52
N LEU A 2 21.19 46.89 -0.66
CA LEU A 2 19.85 46.33 -0.85
C LEU A 2 19.99 44.81 -1.00
N ALA A 3 19.36 44.05 -0.12
CA ALA A 3 19.28 42.60 -0.20
C ALA A 3 18.10 42.20 -1.11
N HIS A 4 18.39 41.47 -2.19
CA HIS A 4 17.39 40.82 -3.04
C HIS A 4 17.11 39.42 -2.49
N SER A 5 15.83 39.13 -2.22
CA SER A 5 15.33 37.78 -1.95
C SER A 5 15.13 37.03 -3.27
N GLN A 6 15.66 35.82 -3.38
CA GLN A 6 15.30 34.89 -4.46
C GLN A 6 14.18 33.98 -3.99
N ASN A 7 13.05 34.06 -4.70
CA ASN A 7 11.96 33.09 -4.65
C ASN A 7 12.43 31.81 -5.35
N VAL A 8 12.23 30.67 -4.70
CA VAL A 8 12.49 29.34 -5.27
C VAL A 8 11.16 28.81 -5.80
N ASP A 9 11.11 28.57 -7.11
CA ASP A 9 9.96 28.01 -7.81
C ASP A 9 9.69 26.56 -7.38
N ASN A 10 8.43 26.27 -7.08
CA ASN A 10 7.93 24.97 -6.66
C ASN A 10 7.52 24.11 -7.89
N PRO A 11 8.16 22.96 -8.17
CA PRO A 11 7.94 22.21 -9.41
C PRO A 11 6.76 21.21 -9.39
N TRP A 12 5.89 21.19 -8.37
CA TRP A 12 4.86 20.15 -8.22
C TRP A 12 3.42 20.59 -8.52
N SER A 13 3.19 21.41 -9.54
CA SER A 13 1.84 21.63 -10.08
C SER A 13 1.60 20.75 -11.32
N LEU A 14 1.27 19.48 -11.11
CA LEU A 14 0.67 18.65 -12.15
C LEU A 14 -0.76 19.13 -12.40
N GLY A 15 -0.89 20.16 -13.24
CA GLY A 15 -2.15 20.59 -13.79
C GLY A 15 -2.71 19.53 -14.73
N VAL A 16 -3.66 18.72 -14.26
CA VAL A 16 -4.51 17.92 -15.13
C VAL A 16 -5.41 18.90 -15.91
N ILE A 17 -5.06 19.16 -17.17
CA ILE A 17 -5.91 19.92 -18.09
C ILE A 17 -7.08 19.03 -18.48
N VAL A 18 -8.19 19.17 -17.75
CA VAL A 18 -9.49 18.63 -18.19
C VAL A 18 -10.00 19.54 -19.30
N GLN A 19 -9.82 19.13 -20.56
CA GLN A 19 -10.45 19.82 -21.69
C GLN A 19 -11.98 19.69 -21.57
N ASN A 20 -12.65 20.82 -21.33
CA ASN A 20 -14.11 20.91 -21.26
C ASN A 20 -14.71 20.69 -22.65
N TYR A 21 -15.10 19.45 -22.97
CA TYR A 21 -15.99 19.18 -24.10
C TYR A 21 -17.42 19.56 -23.73
N SER A 22 -17.97 20.56 -24.43
CA SER A 22 -19.37 20.99 -24.28
C SER A 22 -20.31 19.95 -24.92
N LEU A 23 -20.69 18.94 -24.14
CA LEU A 23 -21.72 17.97 -24.52
C LEU A 23 -23.10 18.55 -24.18
N THR A 24 -23.85 18.91 -25.21
CA THR A 24 -25.19 19.46 -25.13
C THR A 24 -26.17 18.37 -24.68
N LYS A 25 -26.66 18.48 -23.44
CA LYS A 25 -27.93 17.92 -22.91
C LYS A 25 -28.36 16.53 -23.42
N ILE A 26 -27.49 15.53 -23.31
CA ILE A 26 -27.89 14.11 -23.31
C ILE A 26 -27.50 13.52 -21.95
N ASN A 27 -28.51 13.21 -21.12
CA ASN A 27 -28.43 12.45 -19.86
C ASN A 27 -27.20 12.70 -18.95
N ASN A 28 -27.20 13.84 -18.27
CA ASN A 28 -26.16 14.25 -17.31
C ASN A 28 -25.77 13.17 -16.27
N GLN A 29 -26.66 12.25 -15.88
CA GLN A 29 -26.30 11.19 -14.93
C GLN A 29 -25.47 10.06 -15.55
N VAL A 30 -25.74 9.68 -16.81
CA VAL A 30 -25.02 8.57 -17.46
C VAL A 30 -23.59 8.98 -17.81
N SER A 31 -23.40 10.24 -18.25
CA SER A 31 -22.07 10.78 -18.55
C SER A 31 -21.18 10.90 -17.31
N VAL A 32 -21.73 11.30 -16.16
CA VAL A 32 -20.96 11.39 -14.91
C VAL A 32 -20.52 10.00 -14.44
N ILE A 33 -21.40 8.99 -14.45
CA ILE A 33 -21.05 7.62 -14.04
C ILE A 33 -19.95 7.02 -14.95
N LEU A 34 -20.03 7.25 -16.26
CA LEU A 34 -19.01 6.77 -17.21
C LEU A 34 -17.66 7.46 -17.00
N ILE A 35 -17.65 8.78 -16.79
CA ILE A 35 -16.41 9.53 -16.54
C ILE A 35 -15.77 9.09 -15.22
N THR A 36 -16.56 8.95 -14.15
CA THR A 36 -16.05 8.46 -12.85
C THR A 36 -15.46 7.06 -12.98
N LYS A 37 -16.15 6.12 -13.64
CA LYS A 37 -15.60 4.78 -13.91
C LYS A 37 -14.32 4.81 -14.75
N LEU A 38 -14.24 5.68 -15.75
CA LEU A 38 -13.03 5.85 -16.57
C LEU A 38 -11.85 6.40 -15.75
N VAL A 39 -12.09 7.37 -14.88
CA VAL A 39 -11.05 7.89 -13.97
C VAL A 39 -10.58 6.81 -13.00
N TYR A 40 -11.49 6.01 -12.43
CA TYR A 40 -11.12 4.88 -11.57
C TYR A 40 -10.28 3.83 -12.31
N LEU A 41 -10.68 3.45 -13.53
CA LEU A 41 -9.94 2.47 -14.34
C LEU A 41 -8.56 2.97 -14.76
N LEU A 42 -8.40 4.27 -14.97
CA LEU A 42 -7.10 4.87 -15.30
C LEU A 42 -6.16 4.91 -14.10
N ASN A 43 -6.70 4.88 -12.88
CA ASN A 43 -5.92 5.01 -11.65
C ASN A 43 -5.73 3.69 -10.90
N MET A 44 -6.24 2.55 -11.38
CA MET A 44 -6.10 1.26 -10.71
C MET A 44 -4.81 0.55 -11.12
N ASP A 45 -4.14 -0.09 -10.16
CA ASP A 45 -3.15 -1.13 -10.45
C ASP A 45 -3.81 -2.38 -11.04
N GLU A 46 -4.06 -2.34 -12.35
CA GLU A 46 -4.78 -3.40 -13.07
C GLU A 46 -4.10 -4.76 -12.94
N ALA A 47 -2.76 -4.81 -12.86
CA ALA A 47 -2.03 -6.07 -12.77
C ALA A 47 -2.24 -6.76 -11.42
N LEU A 48 -2.16 -6.01 -10.32
CA LEU A 48 -2.43 -6.55 -8.99
C LEU A 48 -3.91 -6.93 -8.83
N PHE A 49 -4.82 -6.09 -9.33
CA PHE A 49 -6.26 -6.33 -9.28
C PHE A 49 -6.69 -7.58 -10.05
N GLU A 50 -6.19 -7.75 -11.28
CA GLU A 50 -6.49 -8.94 -12.09
C GLU A 50 -6.00 -10.22 -11.41
N ARG A 51 -4.86 -10.17 -10.72
CA ARG A 51 -4.36 -11.31 -9.95
C ARG A 51 -5.26 -11.64 -8.76
N TYR A 52 -5.73 -10.64 -8.03
CA TYR A 52 -6.73 -10.81 -6.98
C TYR A 52 -8.00 -11.48 -7.54
N LYS A 53 -8.58 -10.96 -8.62
CA LYS A 53 -9.78 -11.54 -9.25
C LYS A 53 -9.58 -12.97 -9.75
N ARG A 54 -8.37 -13.29 -10.24
CA ARG A 54 -8.02 -14.62 -10.73
C ARG A 54 -7.51 -15.56 -9.64
N LYS A 55 -7.46 -15.12 -8.37
CA LYS A 55 -6.93 -15.93 -7.26
C LYS A 55 -5.52 -16.45 -7.56
N SER A 56 -4.71 -15.59 -8.17
CA SER A 56 -3.33 -15.85 -8.57
C SER A 56 -2.36 -15.27 -7.53
N PRO A 57 -1.06 -15.62 -7.53
CA PRO A 57 -0.09 -15.00 -6.65
C PRO A 57 -0.18 -13.47 -6.64
N PRO A 58 0.01 -12.80 -5.49
CA PRO A 58 0.29 -13.37 -4.18
C PRO A 58 -0.98 -13.77 -3.39
N PHE A 59 -2.14 -13.85 -4.04
CA PHE A 59 -3.45 -14.12 -3.42
C PHE A 59 -3.86 -15.61 -3.43
N ASP A 60 -3.00 -16.50 -3.92
CA ASP A 60 -3.25 -17.94 -4.05
C ASP A 60 -2.70 -18.78 -2.89
N GLY A 61 -1.92 -18.17 -2.00
CA GLY A 61 -1.33 -18.80 -0.83
C GLY A 61 -1.99 -18.36 0.47
N GLU A 62 -1.16 -17.87 1.37
CA GLU A 62 -1.57 -17.50 2.72
C GLU A 62 -1.05 -16.12 3.07
N VAL A 63 -1.71 -15.53 4.07
CA VAL A 63 -1.36 -14.25 4.64
C VAL A 63 -1.05 -14.43 6.11
N ILE A 64 0.06 -13.83 6.55
CA ILE A 64 0.31 -13.56 7.95
C ILE A 64 -0.03 -12.12 8.24
N HIS A 65 -0.72 -11.87 9.34
CA HIS A 65 -1.13 -10.53 9.72
C HIS A 65 -1.12 -10.39 11.24
N THR A 66 -0.97 -9.18 11.74
CA THR A 66 -1.14 -8.95 13.19
C THR A 66 -2.61 -9.15 13.58
N ILE A 67 -2.86 -9.59 14.81
CA ILE A 67 -4.24 -9.78 15.32
C ILE A 67 -4.89 -8.42 15.63
N ASN A 68 -4.11 -7.53 16.23
CA ASN A 68 -4.48 -6.16 16.56
C ASN A 68 -3.38 -5.22 16.05
N GLN A 69 -3.61 -3.91 16.18
CA GLN A 69 -2.53 -2.94 16.08
C GLN A 69 -1.48 -3.22 17.17
N ILE A 70 -0.21 -3.11 16.80
CA ILE A 70 0.96 -3.29 17.65
C ILE A 70 1.68 -1.96 17.88
N PRO A 71 2.51 -1.84 18.93
CA PRO A 71 3.31 -0.65 19.16
C PRO A 71 4.20 -0.34 17.95
N PHE A 72 4.36 0.95 17.63
CA PHE A 72 5.08 1.39 16.43
C PHE A 72 6.52 0.86 16.32
N ASP A 73 7.25 0.80 17.44
CA ASP A 73 8.61 0.24 17.44
C ASP A 73 8.64 -1.24 17.03
N ALA A 74 7.65 -2.03 17.49
CA ALA A 74 7.53 -3.43 17.11
C ALA A 74 7.18 -3.58 15.63
N LEU A 75 6.29 -2.72 15.11
CA LEU A 75 5.99 -2.67 13.68
C LEU A 75 7.23 -2.35 12.84
N CYS A 76 8.02 -1.35 13.24
CA CYS A 76 9.25 -0.98 12.53
C CYS A 76 10.23 -2.16 12.44
N ILE A 77 10.43 -2.88 13.54
CA ILE A 77 11.28 -4.08 13.58
C ILE A 77 10.73 -5.18 12.65
N CYS A 78 9.41 -5.40 12.66
CA CYS A 78 8.77 -6.38 11.76
C CYS A 78 8.98 -6.02 10.29
N LEU A 79 8.74 -4.76 9.90
CA LEU A 79 8.88 -4.31 8.51
C LEU A 79 10.33 -4.42 8.04
N GLN A 80 11.28 -4.01 8.87
CA GLN A 80 12.71 -4.17 8.58
C GLN A 80 13.09 -5.65 8.41
N LEU A 81 12.62 -6.51 9.31
CA LEU A 81 12.91 -7.94 9.26
C LEU A 81 12.30 -8.60 8.02
N ILE A 82 11.04 -8.30 7.70
CA ILE A 82 10.35 -8.81 6.52
C ILE A 82 11.10 -8.38 5.25
N LEU A 83 11.31 -7.09 5.05
CA LEU A 83 11.89 -6.55 3.81
C LEU A 83 13.36 -6.94 3.61
N ASN A 84 14.12 -7.12 4.68
CA ASN A 84 15.50 -7.64 4.58
C ASN A 84 15.56 -9.13 4.18
N ASN A 85 14.49 -9.89 4.43
CA ASN A 85 14.43 -11.32 4.12
C ASN A 85 13.60 -11.65 2.86
N LEU A 86 12.93 -10.65 2.28
CA LEU A 86 12.20 -10.81 1.02
C LEU A 86 13.14 -10.87 -0.18
N SER A 87 12.80 -11.74 -1.14
CA SER A 87 13.46 -11.78 -2.44
C SER A 87 12.91 -10.66 -3.31
N LEU A 88 13.57 -9.50 -3.28
CA LEU A 88 13.26 -8.33 -4.08
C LEU A 88 13.85 -8.45 -5.51
N LEU A 89 13.49 -9.52 -6.21
CA LEU A 89 13.79 -9.66 -7.64
C LEU A 89 12.80 -8.83 -8.46
N GLY A 90 13.21 -8.37 -9.64
CA GLY A 90 12.38 -7.56 -10.53
C GLY A 90 12.25 -6.09 -10.13
N ASN A 91 11.25 -5.41 -10.70
CA ASN A 91 10.92 -4.04 -10.29
C ASN A 91 10.05 -4.09 -9.03
N ILE A 92 10.41 -3.31 -8.03
CA ILE A 92 9.62 -3.16 -6.82
C ILE A 92 8.56 -2.09 -7.08
N ARG A 93 7.35 -2.37 -6.63
CA ARG A 93 6.17 -1.53 -6.76
C ARG A 93 5.70 -1.11 -5.38
N MET A 94 5.35 0.15 -5.23
CA MET A 94 4.72 0.68 -4.01
C MET A 94 3.44 1.43 -4.39
N LEU A 95 2.38 1.28 -3.60
CA LEU A 95 1.11 1.98 -3.80
C LEU A 95 0.46 2.39 -2.48
N ALA A 96 -0.43 3.37 -2.55
CA ALA A 96 -1.45 3.61 -1.52
C ALA A 96 -2.56 2.57 -1.72
N ASP A 97 -2.59 1.49 -0.94
CA ASP A 97 -3.62 0.47 -1.06
C ASP A 97 -4.93 0.91 -0.38
N TRP A 98 -5.91 1.19 -1.22
CA TRP A 98 -7.28 1.59 -0.85
C TRP A 98 -8.23 0.39 -0.74
N HIS A 99 -7.75 -0.86 -0.81
CA HIS A 99 -8.56 -2.08 -0.79
C HIS A 99 -9.65 -2.10 0.30
N GLU A 100 -9.34 -1.57 1.48
CA GLU A 100 -10.21 -1.54 2.66
C GLU A 100 -11.05 -0.26 2.79
N HIS A 101 -10.84 0.71 1.90
CA HIS A 101 -11.57 1.98 1.88
C HIS A 101 -12.47 2.10 0.64
N ASP A 102 -11.89 2.15 -0.56
CA ASP A 102 -12.61 2.32 -1.84
C ASP A 102 -12.31 1.23 -2.89
N GLY A 103 -11.57 0.19 -2.52
CA GLY A 103 -11.05 -0.82 -3.45
C GLY A 103 -9.74 -0.40 -4.11
N TYR A 104 -9.29 -1.11 -5.16
CA TYR A 104 -8.01 -0.83 -5.83
C TYR A 104 -8.12 0.40 -6.74
N VAL A 105 -7.80 1.59 -6.23
CA VAL A 105 -7.99 2.86 -6.97
C VAL A 105 -6.71 3.65 -7.20
N SER A 106 -5.55 3.08 -6.83
CA SER A 106 -4.24 3.72 -7.00
C SER A 106 -3.31 2.91 -7.91
N ILE A 107 -2.50 3.63 -8.68
CA ILE A 107 -1.45 3.07 -9.53
C ILE A 107 -0.23 2.88 -8.64
N SER A 108 0.48 1.76 -8.82
CA SER A 108 1.77 1.61 -8.18
C SER A 108 2.88 2.37 -8.88
N ASP A 109 3.69 3.05 -8.07
CA ASP A 109 4.94 3.64 -8.48
C ASP A 109 6.07 2.62 -8.40
N LYS A 110 7.03 2.74 -9.32
CA LYS A 110 8.27 1.98 -9.24
C LYS A 110 9.18 2.60 -8.18
N ILE A 111 9.71 1.76 -7.31
CA ILE A 111 10.74 2.13 -6.34
C ILE A 111 11.95 1.22 -6.56
N ASP A 112 13.16 1.76 -6.51
CA ASP A 112 14.34 0.91 -6.52
C ASP A 112 14.64 0.39 -5.11
N LYS A 113 15.45 -0.67 -5.06
CA LYS A 113 15.80 -1.33 -3.80
C LYS A 113 16.51 -0.40 -2.80
N THR A 114 17.35 0.52 -3.27
CA THR A 114 18.08 1.44 -2.38
C THR A 114 17.11 2.42 -1.72
N ASN A 115 16.17 2.97 -2.48
CA ASN A 115 15.13 3.85 -1.98
C ASN A 115 14.19 3.13 -1.02
N LEU A 116 13.81 1.88 -1.31
CA LEU A 116 13.01 1.07 -0.38
C LEU A 116 13.77 0.82 0.94
N LEU A 117 15.04 0.42 0.88
CA LEU A 117 15.84 0.19 2.08
C LEU A 117 16.07 1.47 2.88
N THR A 118 16.18 2.62 2.21
CA THR A 118 16.26 3.93 2.86
C THR A 118 14.96 4.25 3.59
N LEU A 119 13.81 4.01 2.95
CA LEU A 119 12.48 4.21 3.52
C LEU A 119 12.31 3.43 4.83
N ILE A 120 12.86 2.21 4.92
CA ILE A 120 12.76 1.38 6.13
C ILE A 120 13.96 1.46 7.07
N SER A 121 14.93 2.33 6.80
CA SER A 121 16.18 2.39 7.58
C SER A 121 16.01 2.97 8.98
N SER A 122 14.92 3.71 9.24
CA SER A 122 14.66 4.34 10.53
C SER A 122 13.16 4.42 10.84
N ASN A 123 12.81 4.48 12.13
CA ASN A 123 11.43 4.65 12.56
C ASN A 123 10.82 5.94 11.99
N GLN A 124 11.62 7.03 11.89
CA GLN A 124 11.16 8.28 11.30
C GLN A 124 10.78 8.10 9.82
N SER A 125 11.65 7.46 9.04
CA SER A 125 11.41 7.23 7.61
C SER A 125 10.19 6.32 7.37
N ILE A 126 9.98 5.31 8.22
CA ILE A 126 8.80 4.44 8.20
C ILE A 126 7.53 5.23 8.59
N TYR A 127 7.62 6.12 9.57
CA TYR A 127 6.49 6.95 9.97
C TYR A 127 6.09 7.90 8.85
N GLU A 128 7.06 8.58 8.23
CA GLU A 128 6.87 9.50 7.11
C GLU A 128 6.36 8.82 5.85
N SER A 129 6.58 7.51 5.69
CA SER A 129 6.12 6.79 4.52
C SER A 129 4.64 6.43 4.56
N ARG A 130 3.91 6.67 5.67
CA ARG A 130 2.46 6.37 5.75
C ARG A 130 1.65 7.16 4.70
N ASP A 131 0.42 6.72 4.42
CA ASP A 131 -0.49 7.47 3.55
C ASP A 131 -1.09 8.69 4.25
N GLY A 132 -1.50 8.51 5.50
CA GLY A 132 -2.06 9.57 6.33
C GLY A 132 -3.58 9.66 6.24
N ASP A 133 -4.20 8.95 5.30
CA ASP A 133 -5.64 8.75 5.24
C ASP A 133 -6.07 7.48 6.00
N ASP A 134 -7.33 7.45 6.43
CA ASP A 134 -7.88 6.34 7.21
C ASP A 134 -8.08 5.10 6.33
N LEU A 135 -7.71 3.94 6.87
CA LEU A 135 -7.78 2.64 6.18
C LEU A 135 -6.98 2.52 4.85
N VAL A 136 -6.18 3.54 4.49
CA VAL A 136 -5.28 3.46 3.33
C VAL A 136 -3.93 2.91 3.76
N ARG A 137 -3.65 1.68 3.32
CA ARG A 137 -2.41 0.96 3.68
C ARG A 137 -1.30 1.31 2.69
N ARG A 138 -0.04 1.16 3.07
CA ARG A 138 1.07 1.16 2.12
C ARG A 138 1.32 -0.26 1.63
N GLY A 139 1.10 -0.49 0.34
CA GLY A 139 1.34 -1.77 -0.31
C GLY A 139 2.71 -1.82 -0.99
N ILE A 140 3.40 -2.95 -0.87
CA ILE A 140 4.70 -3.23 -1.52
C ILE A 140 4.65 -4.61 -2.15
N TYR A 141 5.02 -4.71 -3.43
CA TYR A 141 5.13 -5.97 -4.15
C TYR A 141 6.19 -5.89 -5.26
N THR A 142 6.37 -6.95 -6.03
CA THR A 142 7.29 -7.02 -7.18
C THR A 142 6.55 -7.41 -8.46
N ASP A 143 7.05 -7.06 -9.64
CA ASP A 143 6.42 -7.44 -10.92
C ASP A 143 6.24 -8.98 -11.09
N GLU A 144 6.95 -9.79 -10.30
CA GLU A 144 6.81 -11.25 -10.23
C GLU A 144 5.67 -11.73 -9.31
N PHE A 145 5.09 -10.83 -8.50
CA PHE A 145 3.96 -11.09 -7.61
C PHE A 145 4.18 -12.25 -6.63
N ARG A 146 5.41 -12.41 -6.13
CA ARG A 146 5.75 -13.46 -5.15
C ARG A 146 5.28 -13.16 -3.73
N PHE A 147 5.08 -11.88 -3.44
CA PHE A 147 4.56 -11.43 -2.17
C PHE A 147 3.74 -10.15 -2.36
N TYR A 148 2.92 -9.85 -1.37
CA TYR A 148 2.33 -8.53 -1.17
C TYR A 148 2.37 -8.18 0.31
N LEU A 149 3.17 -7.17 0.65
CA LEU A 149 3.26 -6.61 2.00
C LEU A 149 2.38 -5.38 2.07
N ARG A 150 1.54 -5.29 3.08
CA ARG A 150 0.79 -4.09 3.42
C ARG A 150 1.06 -3.69 4.85
N TYR A 151 1.16 -2.40 5.11
CA TYR A 151 1.23 -1.88 6.47
C TYR A 151 0.42 -0.61 6.62
N TYR A 152 -0.12 -0.40 7.81
CA TYR A 152 -0.86 0.81 8.15
C TYR A 152 -0.32 1.36 9.46
N ILE A 153 -0.16 2.68 9.52
CA ILE A 153 0.38 3.41 10.66
C ILE A 153 -0.62 4.49 11.00
N THR A 154 -1.03 4.52 12.26
CA THR A 154 -2.01 5.48 12.77
C THR A 154 -1.65 5.93 14.17
N THR A 155 -2.41 6.89 14.69
CA THR A 155 -2.30 7.35 16.06
C THR A 155 -3.57 6.93 16.79
N ASN A 156 -3.44 6.20 17.89
CA ASN A 156 -4.57 5.85 18.73
C ASN A 156 -5.15 7.13 19.37
N GLU A 157 -6.42 7.41 19.09
CA GLU A 157 -7.10 8.64 19.54
C GLU A 157 -7.22 8.73 21.07
N GLU A 158 -7.24 7.61 21.79
CA GLU A 158 -7.44 7.59 23.24
C GLU A 158 -6.18 7.99 24.02
N ASN A 159 -5.00 7.65 23.51
CA ASN A 159 -3.74 7.80 24.23
C ASN A 159 -2.62 8.50 23.44
N GLU A 160 -2.94 8.97 22.23
CA GLU A 160 -2.03 9.66 21.30
C GLU A 160 -0.77 8.84 20.92
N GLN A 161 -0.78 7.53 21.14
CA GLN A 161 0.34 6.67 20.79
C GLN A 161 0.29 6.26 19.33
N VAL A 162 1.44 6.33 18.65
CA VAL A 162 1.59 5.79 17.30
C VAL A 162 1.60 4.27 17.38
N CYS A 163 0.76 3.65 16.56
CA CYS A 163 0.63 2.21 16.43
C CYS A 163 0.42 1.85 14.96
N GLY A 164 0.31 0.57 14.68
CA GLY A 164 -0.02 0.12 13.34
C GLY A 164 -0.08 -1.39 13.24
N ASP A 165 -0.23 -1.88 12.03
CA ASP A 165 -0.31 -3.29 11.74
C ASP A 165 0.33 -3.59 10.37
N PHE A 166 0.45 -4.87 10.07
CA PHE A 166 0.85 -5.32 8.75
C PHE A 166 0.15 -6.61 8.37
N ASP A 167 0.10 -6.86 7.07
CA ASP A 167 -0.16 -8.17 6.51
C ASP A 167 0.79 -8.47 5.37
N LEU A 168 1.16 -9.75 5.23
CA LEU A 168 2.09 -10.23 4.22
C LEU A 168 1.53 -11.49 3.59
N SER A 169 1.18 -11.40 2.32
CA SER A 169 0.70 -12.51 1.50
C SER A 169 1.82 -13.07 0.64
N MET A 170 1.96 -14.39 0.55
CA MET A 170 2.93 -15.09 -0.31
C MET A 170 2.60 -16.59 -0.39
N ASP A 171 3.43 -17.36 -1.09
CA ASP A 171 3.29 -18.82 -1.13
C ASP A 171 3.54 -19.48 0.25
N ASN A 172 2.93 -20.64 0.48
CA ASN A 172 2.95 -21.32 1.78
C ASN A 172 4.37 -21.62 2.28
N ASN A 173 5.31 -21.98 1.40
CA ASN A 173 6.68 -22.32 1.80
C ASN A 173 7.45 -21.08 2.28
N SER A 174 7.20 -19.94 1.65
CA SER A 174 7.80 -18.66 2.04
C SER A 174 7.16 -18.12 3.33
N ILE A 175 5.84 -18.30 3.51
CA ILE A 175 5.09 -17.93 4.73
C ILE A 175 5.67 -18.60 5.96
N ASP A 176 5.94 -19.91 5.90
CA ASP A 176 6.44 -20.66 7.07
C ASP A 176 7.78 -20.10 7.56
N LYS A 177 8.69 -19.77 6.62
CA LYS A 177 9.97 -19.15 6.95
C LYS A 177 9.78 -17.78 7.58
N MET A 178 8.85 -16.98 7.08
CA MET A 178 8.60 -15.66 7.63
C MET A 178 7.99 -15.72 9.04
N ILE A 179 7.10 -16.68 9.30
CA ILE A 179 6.56 -16.92 10.64
C ILE A 179 7.69 -17.25 11.62
N GLU A 180 8.60 -18.16 11.27
CA GLU A 180 9.73 -18.50 12.15
C GLU A 180 10.62 -17.29 12.45
N LEU A 181 10.84 -16.41 11.47
CA LEU A 181 11.59 -15.17 11.68
C LEU A 181 10.87 -14.20 12.63
N LEU A 182 9.56 -14.05 12.48
CA LEU A 182 8.76 -13.11 13.28
C LEU A 182 8.50 -13.58 14.72
N LYS A 183 8.60 -14.89 15.01
CA LYS A 183 8.51 -15.42 16.38
C LYS A 183 9.51 -14.78 17.34
N ALA A 184 10.66 -14.29 16.84
CA ALA A 184 11.67 -13.64 17.65
C ALA A 184 11.23 -12.28 18.23
N ILE A 185 10.15 -11.68 17.70
CA ILE A 185 9.66 -10.35 18.08
C ILE A 185 8.57 -10.44 19.17
N ASP A 186 8.06 -11.64 19.46
CA ASP A 186 7.01 -11.89 20.46
C ASP A 186 5.72 -11.06 20.25
N ILE A 187 5.28 -10.95 18.99
CA ILE A 187 4.03 -10.27 18.63
C ILE A 187 2.93 -11.26 18.24
N PRO A 188 1.65 -10.96 18.55
CA PRO A 188 0.53 -11.80 18.16
C PRO A 188 0.27 -11.67 16.64
N ILE A 189 0.65 -12.70 15.90
CA ILE A 189 0.35 -12.87 14.47
C ILE A 189 -0.63 -14.01 14.24
N ARG A 190 -1.41 -13.91 13.17
CA ARG A 190 -2.34 -14.94 12.70
C ARG A 190 -2.04 -15.27 11.25
N ARG A 191 -2.24 -16.54 10.90
CA ARG A 191 -2.20 -17.08 9.55
C ARG A 191 -3.64 -17.27 9.05
N SER A 192 -3.90 -16.86 7.82
CA SER A 192 -5.20 -17.01 7.16
C SER A 192 -5.00 -17.39 5.69
N ASN A 193 -6.02 -17.96 5.05
CA ASN A 193 -6.03 -18.08 3.60
C ASN A 193 -6.00 -16.67 2.99
N ALA A 194 -5.12 -16.43 2.00
CA ALA A 194 -4.92 -15.10 1.45
C ALA A 194 -6.21 -14.56 0.82
N LEU A 195 -6.82 -15.32 -0.10
CA LEU A 195 -8.02 -14.89 -0.79
C LEU A 195 -9.16 -14.56 0.18
N GLU A 196 -9.47 -15.46 1.11
CA GLU A 196 -10.55 -15.22 2.09
C GLU A 196 -10.28 -13.98 2.94
N TYR A 197 -9.03 -13.74 3.32
CA TYR A 197 -8.63 -12.56 4.08
C TYR A 197 -8.84 -11.26 3.30
N PHE A 198 -8.44 -11.21 2.03
CA PHE A 198 -8.63 -10.04 1.18
C PHE A 198 -10.12 -9.85 0.84
N ASP A 199 -10.86 -10.91 0.51
CA ASP A 199 -12.30 -10.85 0.22
C ASP A 199 -13.09 -10.26 1.41
N GLN A 200 -12.76 -10.65 2.65
CA GLN A 200 -13.43 -10.15 3.86
C GLN A 200 -13.16 -8.67 4.15
N ARG A 201 -12.06 -8.13 3.64
CA ARG A 201 -11.60 -6.75 3.89
C ARG A 201 -11.85 -5.82 2.71
N TYR A 202 -12.46 -6.31 1.64
CA TYR A 202 -12.67 -5.54 0.44
C TYR A 202 -13.89 -4.61 0.58
N ALA A 203 -13.70 -3.32 0.33
CA ALA A 203 -14.75 -2.31 0.48
C ALA A 203 -15.54 -1.95 -0.80
N GLY A 204 -15.15 -2.48 -1.98
CA GLY A 204 -15.70 -2.07 -3.30
C GLY A 204 -16.18 -3.15 -4.25
#